data_AF-A0A7X8C3B2-F1
#
_entry.id   AF-A0A7X8C3B2-F1
#
_cell.length_a   1.000
_cell.length_b   1.000
_cell.length_c   1.000
_cell.angle_alpha   90.00
_cell.angle_beta   90.00
_cell.angle_gamma   90.00
#
_symmetry.space_group_name_H-M   'P 1'
#
loop_
_entity.id
_entity.type
_entity.pdbx_description
1 polymer ?
#
loop_
_entity_poly.entity_id
_entity_poly.type
_entity_poly.pdbx_seq_one_letter_code
_entity_poly.pdbx_strand_id
1 'polypeptide(L)' 'ELTNELPPRPAILDAIDDPIYAGHTQQIEYGTPMPNIPEMSAVWDMDDAIQLIINGEDIEEVLSETVQNIKDQIELY' A
#
# COMPACT_ATOMS: atom_id res chain seq x y z
N GLU A 1 12.50 -25.54 -0.63
CA GLU A 1 12.58 -24.70 0.58
C GLU A 1 11.20 -24.09 0.77
N LEU A 2 10.64 -24.11 1.97
CA LEU A 2 9.38 -23.41 2.28
C LEU A 2 9.77 -21.97 2.61
N THR A 3 9.37 -20.99 1.79
CA THR A 3 9.83 -19.60 1.90
C THR A 3 9.13 -18.81 3.02
N ASN A 4 8.13 -19.42 3.68
CA ASN A 4 7.20 -18.76 4.61
C ASN A 4 6.38 -17.62 3.96
N GLU A 5 6.30 -17.58 2.62
CA GLU A 5 5.47 -16.64 1.88
C GLU A 5 4.08 -17.22 1.60
N LEU A 6 3.07 -16.35 1.54
CA LEU A 6 1.73 -16.74 1.12
C LEU A 6 1.73 -17.13 -0.36
N PRO A 7 1.25 -18.34 -0.71
CA PRO A 7 1.14 -18.70 -2.11
C PRO A 7 0.02 -17.89 -2.78
N PRO A 8 0.21 -17.45 -4.03
CA PRO A 8 -0.80 -16.66 -4.75
C PRO A 8 -2.00 -17.48 -5.20
N ARG A 9 -2.01 -18.81 -5.00
CA ARG A 9 -3.07 -19.72 -5.43
C ARG A 9 -4.09 -19.91 -4.30
N PRO A 10 -5.33 -19.37 -4.40
CA PRO A 10 -6.28 -19.42 -3.30
C PRO A 10 -6.67 -20.84 -2.88
N ALA A 11 -6.74 -21.77 -3.83
CA ALA A 11 -7.16 -23.15 -3.60
C ALA A 11 -6.28 -23.96 -2.63
N ILE A 12 -5.11 -23.45 -2.25
CA ILE A 12 -4.22 -24.10 -1.28
C ILE A 12 -4.11 -23.33 0.04
N LEU A 13 -4.74 -22.14 0.17
CA LEU A 13 -4.65 -21.32 1.38
C LEU A 13 -5.32 -22.01 2.57
N ASP A 14 -6.49 -22.61 2.38
CA ASP A 14 -7.22 -23.34 3.42
C ASP A 14 -6.54 -24.65 3.86
N ALA A 15 -5.55 -25.13 3.11
CA ALA A 15 -4.79 -26.33 3.41
C ALA A 15 -3.54 -26.05 4.27
N ILE A 16 -3.25 -24.76 4.54
CA ILE A 16 -2.10 -24.33 5.34
C ILE A 16 -2.55 -24.14 6.78
N ASP A 17 -2.20 -25.08 7.65
CA ASP A 17 -2.45 -25.00 9.09
C ASP A 17 -1.37 -24.15 9.79
N ASP A 18 -1.39 -22.84 9.55
CA ASP A 18 -0.49 -21.86 10.15
C ASP A 18 -1.27 -20.59 10.56
N PRO A 19 -1.24 -20.17 11.84
CA PRO A 19 -1.97 -18.99 12.31
C PRO A 19 -1.54 -17.68 11.62
N ILE A 20 -0.29 -17.57 11.16
CA ILE A 20 0.18 -16.40 10.41
C ILE A 20 -0.54 -16.34 9.06
N TYR A 21 -0.62 -17.46 8.33
CA TYR A 21 -1.32 -17.52 7.05
C TYR A 21 -2.82 -17.28 7.22
N ALA A 22 -3.43 -17.87 8.25
CA ALA A 22 -4.84 -17.66 8.55
C ALA A 22 -5.17 -16.16 8.76
N GLY A 23 -4.33 -15.44 9.53
CA GLY A 23 -4.50 -14.01 9.74
C GLY A 23 -4.37 -13.18 8.45
N HIS A 24 -3.36 -13.48 7.63
CA HIS A 24 -3.17 -12.78 6.36
C HIS A 24 -4.30 -13.07 5.36
N THR A 25 -4.73 -14.32 5.21
CA THR A 25 -5.81 -14.70 4.28
C THR A 25 -7.13 -14.04 4.65
N GLN A 26 -7.46 -13.92 5.94
CA GLN A 26 -8.62 -13.16 6.38
C GLN A 26 -8.51 -11.67 6.05
N GLN A 27 -7.32 -11.08 6.18
CA GLN A 27 -7.12 -9.65 5.92
C GLN A 27 -7.17 -9.28 4.43
N ILE A 28 -6.79 -10.20 3.54
CA ILE A 28 -6.78 -9.96 2.08
C ILE A 28 -8.16 -9.52 1.57
N GLU A 29 -9.25 -10.06 2.13
CA GLU A 29 -10.62 -9.72 1.74
C GLU A 29 -10.99 -8.24 1.97
N TYR A 30 -10.27 -7.55 2.86
CA TYR A 30 -10.47 -6.14 3.19
C TYR A 30 -9.50 -5.21 2.47
N GLY A 31 -8.57 -5.75 1.68
CA GLY A 31 -7.62 -5.00 0.87
C GLY A 31 -8.10 -4.79 -0.56
N THR A 32 -7.47 -3.85 -1.24
CA THR A 32 -7.60 -3.68 -2.69
C THR A 32 -6.24 -3.85 -3.36
N PRO A 33 -6.13 -4.50 -4.52
CA PRO A 33 -4.88 -4.58 -5.27
C PRO A 33 -4.34 -3.16 -5.55
N MET A 34 -3.05 -2.96 -5.31
CA MET A 34 -2.39 -1.72 -5.72
C MET A 34 -2.46 -1.57 -7.25
N PRO A 35 -2.69 -0.36 -7.78
CA PRO A 35 -2.58 -0.14 -9.22
C PRO A 35 -1.16 -0.51 -9.71
N ASN A 36 -1.06 -0.96 -10.95
CA ASN A 36 0.20 -1.41 -11.56
C ASN A 36 0.64 -0.51 -12.74
N ILE A 37 0.09 0.70 -12.80
CA ILE A 37 0.40 1.71 -13.81
C ILE A 37 1.69 2.48 -13.43
N PRO A 38 2.43 3.04 -14.41
CA PRO A 38 3.68 3.77 -14.14
C PRO A 38 3.52 4.92 -13.13
N GLU A 39 2.39 5.61 -13.15
CA GLU A 39 2.09 6.78 -12.31
C GLU A 39 2.07 6.46 -10.81
N MET A 40 1.98 5.17 -10.44
CA MET A 40 2.07 4.75 -9.04
C MET A 40 3.40 5.09 -8.38
N SER A 41 4.47 5.33 -9.13
CA SER A 41 5.73 5.78 -8.54
C SER A 41 5.59 7.14 -7.86
N ALA A 42 4.78 8.05 -8.43
CA ALA A 42 4.56 9.39 -7.87
C ALA A 42 3.72 9.33 -6.59
N VAL A 43 2.77 8.39 -6.48
CA VAL A 43 1.87 8.28 -5.33
C VAL A 43 2.62 7.91 -4.03
N TRP A 44 3.83 7.34 -4.12
CA TRP A 44 4.64 7.01 -2.95
C TRP A 44 5.12 8.22 -2.14
N ASP A 45 5.02 9.44 -2.68
CA ASP A 45 5.26 10.69 -1.93
C ASP A 45 4.31 10.87 -0.73
N MET A 46 3.25 10.06 -0.65
CA MET A 46 2.42 9.97 0.55
C MET A 46 3.21 9.55 1.80
N ASP A 47 4.33 8.82 1.65
CA ASP A 47 5.19 8.45 2.78
C ASP A 47 5.81 9.69 3.46
N ASP A 48 6.19 10.70 2.68
CA ASP A 48 6.73 11.96 3.20
C ASP A 48 5.62 12.76 3.91
N ALA A 49 4.41 12.78 3.35
CA ALA A 49 3.25 13.42 3.95
C ALA A 49 2.95 12.88 5.36
N ILE A 50 3.04 11.56 5.52
CA ILE A 50 2.85 10.90 6.82
C ILE A 50 3.89 11.38 7.82
N GLN A 51 5.15 11.57 7.42
CA GLN A 51 6.20 12.07 8.31
C GLN A 51 5.95 13.51 8.74
N LEU A 52 5.54 14.40 7.82
CA LEU A 52 5.20 15.79 8.14
C LEU A 52 4.05 15.86 9.14
N ILE A 53 2.99 15.06 8.93
CA ILE A 53 1.85 14.96 9.85
C ILE A 53 2.28 14.46 11.23
N ILE A 54 3.14 13.43 11.30
CA ILE A 54 3.68 12.91 12.56
C ILE A 54 4.50 13.98 13.30
N ASN A 55 5.19 14.85 12.57
CA ASN A 55 5.97 15.96 13.12
C ASN A 55 5.12 17.17 13.55
N GLY A 56 3.80 17.11 13.35
CA GLY A 56 2.85 18.09 13.86
C GLY A 56 2.46 19.17 12.86
N GLU A 57 2.74 18.97 11.57
CA GLU A 57 2.21 19.83 10.51
C GLU A 57 0.70 19.65 10.33
N ASP A 58 0.04 20.65 9.74
CA ASP A 58 -1.41 20.60 9.53
C ASP A 58 -1.80 19.50 8.54
N ILE A 59 -2.76 18.68 8.93
CA ILE A 59 -3.15 17.48 8.18
C ILE A 59 -3.76 17.86 6.82
N GLU A 60 -4.63 18.87 6.79
CA GLU A 60 -5.34 19.24 5.57
C GLU A 60 -4.40 19.92 4.57
N GLU A 61 -3.53 20.79 5.07
CA GLU A 61 -2.49 21.46 4.28
C GLU A 61 -1.53 20.44 3.66
N VAL A 62 -0.91 19.59 4.47
CA VAL A 62 0.05 18.58 4.00
C VAL A 62 -0.58 17.65 2.95
N LEU A 63 -1.76 17.11 3.23
CA LEU A 63 -2.43 16.21 2.28
C LEU A 63 -2.79 16.90 0.97
N SER A 64 -3.23 18.16 1.02
CA SER A 64 -3.58 18.94 -0.18
C SER A 64 -2.35 19.23 -1.03
N GLU A 65 -1.24 19.61 -0.40
CA GLU A 65 0.04 19.86 -1.06
C GLU A 65 0.60 18.57 -1.68
N THR A 66 0.62 17.46 -0.94
CA THR A 66 1.08 16.16 -1.46
C THR A 66 0.26 15.72 -2.66
N VAL A 67 -1.08 15.85 -2.62
CA VAL A 67 -1.93 15.52 -3.77
C VAL A 67 -1.60 16.40 -4.98
N GLN A 68 -1.30 17.68 -4.78
CA GLN A 68 -0.90 18.56 -5.88
C GLN A 68 0.47 18.15 -6.44
N ASN A 69 1.45 17.87 -5.58
CA ASN A 69 2.78 17.42 -5.99
C ASN A 69 2.72 16.11 -6.81
N ILE A 70 1.87 15.16 -6.41
CA ILE A 70 1.64 13.91 -7.16
C ILE A 70 1.10 14.22 -8.56
N LYS A 71 0.12 15.12 -8.68
CA LYS A 71 -0.44 15.51 -9.98
C LYS A 71 0.60 16.17 -10.87
N ASP A 72 1.38 17.10 -10.31
CA ASP A 72 2.43 17.81 -11.04
C ASP A 72 3.50 16.84 -11.55
N GLN A 73 3.87 15.82 -10.76
CA GLN A 73 4.80 14.78 -11.22
C GLN A 73 4.21 13.94 -12.34
N ILE A 74 2.93 13.55 -12.24
CA ILE A 74 2.25 12.80 -13.30
C ILE A 74 2.23 13.59 -14.62
N GLU A 75 2.04 14.92 -14.57
CA GLU A 75 2.05 15.78 -15.76
C GLU A 75 3.43 15.93 -16.42
N LEU A 76 4.52 15.67 -15.70
CA LEU A 76 5.89 15.76 -16.21
C LEU A 76 6.34 14.50 -16.99
N TYR A 77 5.57 13.40 -16.91
CA TYR A 77 5.79 12.18 -17.69
C TYR A 77 5.23 12.30 -19.12
#